data_AF-A0A820B0N8-F1
#
_entry.id   AF-A0A820B0N8-F1
#
_cell.length_a   1.000
_cell.length_b   1.000
_cell.length_c   1.000
_cell.angle_alpha   90.00
_cell.angle_beta   90.00
_cell.angle_gamma   90.00
#
_symmetry.space_group_name_H-M   'P 1'
#
loop_
_entity.id
_entity.type
_entity.pdbx_description
1 polymer ?
#
loop_
_entity_poly.entity_id
_entity_poly.type
_entity_poly.pdbx_seq_one_letter_code
_entity_poly.pdbx_strand_id
1 'polypeptide(L)'
;MNITILINIQNGPSEWFRIFLIILFIIILMIGLIGNSLVLLSTIINHIEIRCSSTNLLLVNMSCADLIIIIFNIFDIVQFSFDHFWPTAWYFGLSFCKIVRFAQVFGCYVSVQTLLIISIERYKNLSINICCGQN
;
A
#
# COMPACT_ATOMS: atom_id res chain seq x y z
N MET A 1 15.25 -8.16 -35.03
CA MET A 1 14.17 -7.59 -34.20
C MET A 1 12.86 -7.81 -34.95
N ASN A 2 12.05 -8.78 -34.52
CA ASN A 2 10.95 -9.33 -35.33
C ASN A 2 9.74 -8.39 -35.40
N ILE A 3 9.15 -8.26 -36.59
CA ILE A 3 7.91 -7.51 -36.86
C ILE A 3 6.77 -7.91 -35.90
N THR A 4 6.71 -9.17 -35.50
CA THR A 4 5.74 -9.68 -34.51
C THR A 4 5.85 -9.00 -33.15
N ILE A 5 7.07 -8.63 -32.71
CA ILE A 5 7.27 -7.89 -31.45
C ILE A 5 6.73 -6.47 -31.59
N LEU A 6 6.98 -5.81 -32.73
CA LEU A 6 6.45 -4.47 -32.99
C LEU A 6 4.92 -4.45 -33.07
N ILE A 7 4.30 -5.48 -33.67
CA ILE A 7 2.83 -5.63 -33.71
C ILE A 7 2.28 -5.86 -32.30
N ASN A 8 2.95 -6.65 -31.45
CA ASN A 8 2.52 -6.89 -30.08
C ASN A 8 2.72 -5.66 -29.18
N ILE A 9 3.72 -4.82 -29.45
CA ILE A 9 3.87 -3.52 -28.80
C ILE A 9 2.83 -2.53 -29.31
N GLN A 10 2.45 -2.55 -30.59
CA GLN A 10 1.40 -1.71 -31.20
C GLN A 10 -0.04 -2.22 -30.93
N ASN A 11 -0.20 -3.41 -30.33
CA ASN A 11 -1.45 -3.87 -29.77
C ASN A 11 -1.37 -3.75 -28.25
N GLY A 12 -1.63 -2.54 -27.74
CA GLY A 12 -1.62 -2.26 -26.32
C GLY A 12 -2.69 -3.07 -25.58
N PRO A 13 -2.72 -3.02 -24.25
CA PRO A 13 -3.86 -3.56 -23.51
C PRO A 13 -5.16 -2.99 -24.08
N SER A 14 -6.24 -3.79 -24.09
CA SER A 14 -7.52 -3.31 -24.60
C SER A 14 -7.95 -2.03 -23.84
N GLU A 15 -8.53 -1.08 -24.57
CA GLU A 15 -8.97 0.21 -24.02
C GLU A 15 -9.84 0.06 -22.76
N TRP A 16 -10.74 -0.92 -22.80
CA TRP A 16 -11.62 -1.29 -21.68
C TRP A 16 -10.84 -1.76 -20.46
N PHE A 17 -9.78 -2.56 -20.66
CA PHE A 17 -8.92 -3.02 -19.58
C PHE A 17 -8.15 -1.86 -18.94
N ARG A 18 -7.65 -0.91 -19.74
CA ARG A 18 -6.99 0.29 -19.22
C ARG A 18 -7.94 1.13 -18.37
N ILE A 19 -9.14 1.42 -18.88
CA ILE A 19 -10.16 2.18 -18.16
C ILE A 19 -10.55 1.48 -16.86
N PHE A 20 -10.77 0.16 -16.91
CA PHE A 20 -11.05 -0.66 -15.73
C PHE A 20 -9.96 -0.55 -14.67
N LEU A 21 -8.68 -0.66 -15.07
CA LEU A 21 -7.55 -0.51 -14.14
C LEU A 21 -7.49 0.89 -13.51
N ILE A 22 -7.68 1.96 -14.30
CA ILE A 22 -7.69 3.33 -13.79
C ILE A 22 -8.79 3.50 -12.74
N ILE A 23 -10.01 3.03 -13.03
CA ILE A 23 -11.14 3.08 -12.08
C ILE A 23 -10.80 2.31 -10.80
N LEU A 24 -10.26 1.10 -10.93
CA LEU A 24 -9.89 0.26 -9.80
C LEU A 24 -8.81 0.90 -8.93
N PHE A 25 -7.79 1.52 -9.53
CA PHE A 25 -6.76 2.25 -8.79
C PHE A 25 -7.32 3.47 -8.07
N ILE A 26 -8.23 4.22 -8.70
CA ILE A 26 -8.91 5.36 -8.04
C ILE A 26 -9.71 4.88 -6.82
N ILE A 27 -10.46 3.77 -6.95
CA ILE A 27 -11.21 3.20 -5.82
C ILE A 27 -10.27 2.80 -4.67
N ILE A 28 -9.17 2.10 -4.98
CA ILE A 28 -8.18 1.70 -3.97
C ILE A 28 -7.56 2.92 -3.29
N LEU A 29 -7.23 3.99 -4.05
CA LEU A 29 -6.72 5.23 -3.48
C LEU A 29 -7.73 5.89 -2.54
N MET A 30 -9.00 5.95 -2.93
CA MET A 30 -10.05 6.56 -2.10
C MET A 30 -10.25 5.78 -0.80
N ILE A 31 -10.35 4.45 -0.89
CA ILE A 31 -10.48 3.59 0.28
C ILE A 31 -9.24 3.72 1.18
N GLY A 32 -8.04 3.70 0.59
CA GLY A 32 -6.78 3.84 1.31
C GLY A 32 -6.64 5.20 1.99
N LEU A 33 -7.00 6.30 1.32
CA LEU A 33 -6.97 7.64 1.89
C LEU A 33 -7.92 7.75 3.06
N ILE A 34 -9.18 7.36 2.87
CA ILE A 34 -10.22 7.44 3.91
C ILE A 34 -9.84 6.55 5.09
N GLY A 35 -9.50 5.29 4.84
CA GLY A 35 -9.16 4.32 5.89
C GLY A 35 -7.95 4.74 6.71
N ASN A 36 -6.82 5.04 6.06
CA ASN A 36 -5.60 5.39 6.78
C ASN A 36 -5.68 6.76 7.47
N SER A 37 -6.40 7.73 6.88
CA SER A 37 -6.63 9.03 7.51
C SER A 37 -7.55 8.92 8.73
N LEU A 38 -8.58 8.07 8.69
CA LEU A 38 -9.45 7.82 9.84
C LEU A 38 -8.69 7.17 11.00
N VAL A 39 -7.80 6.22 10.71
CA VAL A 39 -6.94 5.61 11.73
C VAL A 39 -6.02 6.66 12.36
N LEU A 40 -5.33 7.46 11.52
CA LEU A 40 -4.43 8.51 12.00
C LEU A 40 -5.20 9.56 12.83
N LEU A 41 -6.36 10.00 12.35
CA LEU A 41 -7.21 10.96 13.05
C LEU A 41 -7.74 10.41 14.36
N SER A 42 -8.18 9.15 14.39
CA SER A 42 -8.62 8.46 15.60
C SER A 42 -7.50 8.41 16.64
N THR A 43 -6.26 8.09 16.23
CA THR A 43 -5.12 8.05 17.15
C THR A 43 -4.72 9.44 17.66
N ILE A 44 -4.80 10.48 16.82
CA ILE A 44 -4.51 11.86 17.23
C ILE A 44 -5.59 12.39 18.17
N ILE A 45 -6.87 12.23 17.85
CA ILE A 45 -7.98 12.75 18.67
C ILE A 45 -8.02 12.05 20.04
N ASN A 46 -7.75 10.74 20.11
CA ASN A 46 -7.74 9.97 21.35
C ASN A 46 -6.43 10.13 22.15
N HIS A 47 -5.88 11.35 22.17
CA HIS A 47 -4.53 11.79 22.55
C HIS A 47 -3.93 11.26 23.88
N ILE A 48 -4.68 10.57 24.75
CA ILE A 48 -4.39 10.52 26.20
C ILE A 48 -4.28 9.13 26.85
N GLU A 49 -4.94 8.05 26.40
CA GLU A 49 -5.00 6.84 27.27
C GLU A 49 -3.92 5.75 27.09
N ILE A 50 -3.13 5.72 26.01
CA ILE A 50 -2.37 4.49 25.68
C ILE A 50 -0.93 4.75 25.21
N ARG A 51 -0.18 5.64 25.87
CA ARG A 51 1.26 5.83 25.59
C ARG A 51 2.14 4.56 25.77
N CYS A 52 1.58 3.45 26.27
CA CYS A 52 2.33 2.23 26.62
C CYS A 52 2.04 0.99 25.77
N SER A 53 1.24 1.06 24.69
CA SER A 53 1.02 -0.12 23.83
C SER A 53 1.81 -0.01 22.52
N SER A 54 2.77 -0.91 22.32
CA SER A 54 3.60 -1.00 21.10
C SER A 54 2.77 -1.03 19.81
N THR A 55 1.53 -1.50 19.90
CA THR A 55 0.58 -1.62 18.78
C THR A 55 0.11 -0.27 18.27
N ASN A 56 -0.06 0.75 19.13
CA ASN A 56 -0.55 2.05 18.69
C ASN A 56 0.53 2.83 17.90
N LEU A 57 1.80 2.74 18.31
CA LEU A 57 2.93 3.29 17.55
C LEU A 57 3.08 2.62 16.18
N LEU A 58 2.84 1.31 16.12
CA LEU A 58 2.82 0.59 14.85
C LEU A 58 1.69 1.09 13.93
N LEU A 59 0.47 1.26 14.44
CA LEU A 59 -0.67 1.71 13.66
C LEU A 59 -0.45 3.11 13.06
N VAL A 60 0.14 4.02 13.84
CA VAL A 60 0.53 5.35 13.33
C VAL A 60 1.61 5.23 12.25
N ASN A 61 2.66 4.44 12.49
CA ASN A 61 3.73 4.24 11.50
C ASN A 61 3.21 3.60 10.20
N MET A 62 2.30 2.63 10.31
CA MET A 62 1.64 1.98 9.18
C MET A 62 0.78 2.98 8.39
N SER A 63 -0.10 3.73 9.07
CA SER A 63 -0.96 4.72 8.39
C SER A 63 -0.15 5.83 7.71
N CYS A 64 0.95 6.31 8.32
CA CYS A 64 1.86 7.25 7.67
C CYS A 64 2.54 6.63 6.43
N ALA A 65 3.02 5.39 6.52
CA ALA A 65 3.62 4.69 5.38
C ALA A 65 2.62 4.52 4.23
N ASP A 66 1.39 4.12 4.52
CA ASP A 66 0.35 3.92 3.51
C ASP A 66 -0.04 5.25 2.84
N LEU A 67 -0.12 6.35 3.58
CA LEU A 67 -0.35 7.69 2.98
C LEU A 67 0.79 8.11 2.05
N ILE A 68 2.05 7.82 2.42
CA ILE A 68 3.21 8.07 1.56
C ILE A 68 3.13 7.22 0.28
N ILE A 69 2.77 5.93 0.40
CA ILE A 69 2.61 5.02 -0.74
C ILE A 69 1.48 5.49 -1.67
N ILE A 70 0.35 5.94 -1.11
CA ILE A 70 -0.78 6.50 -1.84
C ILE A 70 -0.33 7.70 -2.68
N ILE A 71 0.45 8.61 -2.10
CA ILE A 71 1.01 9.78 -2.83
C ILE A 71 1.88 9.31 -4.01
N PHE A 72 2.73 8.31 -3.80
CA PHE A 72 3.57 7.76 -4.87
C PHE A 72 2.77 7.02 -5.96
N ASN A 73 1.70 6.31 -5.59
CA ASN A 73 0.84 5.60 -6.55
C ASN A 73 0.03 6.55 -7.45
N ILE A 74 -0.21 7.81 -7.05
CA ILE A 74 -0.85 8.81 -7.93
C ILE A 74 0.01 9.05 -9.18
N PHE A 75 1.34 9.06 -9.04
CA PHE A 75 2.25 9.22 -10.18
C PHE A 75 2.17 8.04 -11.16
N ASP A 76 1.97 6.82 -10.66
CA ASP A 76 1.74 5.62 -11.49
C ASP A 76 0.45 5.77 -12.32
N ILE A 77 -0.64 6.27 -11.73
CA ILE A 77 -1.91 6.47 -12.44
C ILE A 77 -1.77 7.51 -13.54
N VAL A 78 -1.08 8.62 -13.24
CA VAL A 78 -0.81 9.67 -14.23
C VAL A 78 -0.01 9.09 -15.40
N GLN A 79 1.02 8.28 -15.12
CA GLN A 79 1.80 7.58 -16.14
C GLN A 79 0.91 6.68 -17.04
N PHE A 80 0.03 5.88 -16.44
CA PHE A 80 -0.92 5.02 -17.17
C PHE A 80 -2.00 5.80 -17.94
N SER A 81 -2.28 7.04 -17.56
CA SER A 81 -3.29 7.88 -18.25
C SER A 81 -2.75 8.53 -19.52
N PHE A 82 -1.44 8.82 -19.59
CA PHE A 82 -0.84 9.49 -20.74
C PHE A 82 -0.40 8.52 -21.84
N ASP A 83 0.10 7.33 -21.49
CA ASP A 83 0.51 6.33 -22.48
C ASP A 83 -0.62 5.35 -22.81
N HIS A 84 -1.07 5.38 -24.06
CA HIS A 84 -2.01 4.39 -24.61
C HIS A 84 -1.39 2.99 -24.72
N PHE A 85 -0.06 2.95 -24.78
CA PHE A 85 0.75 1.73 -24.87
C PHE A 85 1.39 1.38 -23.55
N TRP A 86 1.93 0.16 -23.43
CA TRP A 86 2.81 -0.17 -22.30
C TRP A 86 3.90 0.91 -22.23
N PRO A 87 4.00 1.67 -21.11
CA PRO A 87 4.93 2.78 -21.03
C PRO A 87 6.34 2.23 -21.14
N THR A 88 6.95 2.42 -22.31
CA THR A 88 8.33 1.98 -22.58
C THR A 88 9.34 2.86 -21.85
N ALA A 89 8.92 4.07 -21.44
CA ALA A 89 9.69 5.00 -20.64
C ALA A 89 8.80 5.67 -19.56
N TRP A 90 9.37 5.90 -18.37
CA TRP A 90 8.71 6.66 -17.30
C TRP A 90 8.87 8.16 -17.53
N TYR A 91 7.77 8.92 -17.51
CA TYR A 91 7.77 10.37 -17.74
C TYR A 91 8.56 11.12 -16.66
N PHE A 92 8.51 10.66 -15.40
CA PHE A 92 9.25 11.24 -14.28
C PHE A 92 10.71 10.75 -14.17
N GLY A 93 11.18 9.97 -15.15
CA GLY A 93 12.52 9.39 -15.18
C GLY A 93 12.69 8.12 -14.31
N LEU A 94 13.85 7.49 -14.46
CA LEU A 94 14.18 6.20 -13.82
C LEU A 94 14.26 6.26 -12.29
N SER A 95 14.68 7.40 -11.74
CA SER A 95 14.81 7.56 -10.28
C SER A 95 13.44 7.48 -9.60
N PHE A 96 12.44 8.20 -10.12
CA PHE A 96 11.08 8.15 -9.58
C PHE A 96 10.44 6.78 -9.78
N CYS A 97 10.66 6.12 -10.92
CA CYS A 97 10.21 4.75 -11.14
C CYS A 97 10.70 3.81 -10.03
N LYS A 98 11.99 3.87 -9.69
CA LYS A 98 12.57 3.07 -8.62
C LYS A 98 11.97 3.41 -7.25
N ILE A 99 11.74 4.69 -6.97
CA ILE A 99 11.14 5.14 -5.70
C ILE A 99 9.72 4.59 -5.55
N VAL A 100 8.88 4.67 -6.59
CA VAL A 100 7.50 4.17 -6.50
C VAL A 100 7.46 2.65 -6.36
N ARG A 101 8.32 1.93 -7.09
CA ARG A 101 8.48 0.47 -6.90
C ARG A 101 8.98 0.12 -5.51
N PHE A 102 9.93 0.88 -4.97
CA PHE A 102 10.41 0.69 -3.61
C PHE A 102 9.29 0.92 -2.58
N ALA A 103 8.48 1.97 -2.75
CA ALA A 103 7.36 2.27 -1.87
C ALA A 103 6.31 1.14 -1.87
N GLN A 104 6.04 0.52 -3.02
CA GLN A 104 5.15 -0.65 -3.11
C GLN A 104 5.68 -1.84 -2.30
N VAL A 105 6.98 -2.15 -2.40
CA VAL A 105 7.62 -3.22 -1.62
C VAL A 105 7.63 -2.89 -0.13
N PHE A 106 7.83 -1.62 0.22
CA PHE A 106 7.77 -1.16 1.60
C PHE A 106 6.39 -1.41 2.22
N GLY A 107 5.30 -1.20 1.48
CA GLY A 107 3.94 -1.52 1.95
C GLY A 107 3.75 -3.00 2.29
N CYS A 108 4.35 -3.91 1.51
CA CYS A 108 4.34 -5.34 1.83
C CYS A 108 5.08 -5.63 3.14
N TYR A 109 6.22 -4.98 3.38
CA TYR A 109 6.98 -5.15 4.61
C TYR A 109 6.19 -4.69 5.84
N VAL A 110 5.51 -3.54 5.74
CA VAL A 110 4.63 -3.02 6.80
C VAL A 110 3.48 -3.99 7.08
N SER A 111 2.86 -4.57 6.05
CA SER A 111 1.79 -5.57 6.22
C SER A 111 2.28 -6.81 7.00
N VAL A 112 3.49 -7.30 6.70
CA VAL A 112 4.10 -8.42 7.44
C VAL A 112 4.38 -8.03 8.89
N GLN A 113 4.88 -6.81 9.14
CA GLN A 113 5.12 -6.30 10.48
C GLN A 113 3.84 -6.31 11.34
N THR A 114 2.70 -5.92 10.75
CA THR A 114 1.39 -5.94 11.40
C THR A 114 0.93 -7.35 11.73
N LEU A 115 1.07 -8.30 10.78
CA LEU A 115 0.75 -9.71 11.01
C LEU A 115 1.59 -10.32 12.14
N LEU A 116 2.88 -9.98 12.20
CA LEU A 116 3.78 -10.43 13.27
C LEU A 116 3.32 -9.93 14.64
N ILE A 117 2.91 -8.66 14.74
CA ILE A 117 2.46 -8.08 16.01
C ILE A 117 1.16 -8.71 16.47
N ILE A 118 0.19 -8.93 15.57
CA ILE A 118 -1.05 -9.66 15.87
C ILE A 118 -0.74 -11.08 16.38
N SER A 119 0.22 -11.77 15.75
CA SER A 119 0.64 -13.11 16.17
C SER A 119 1.24 -13.11 17.58
N ILE A 120 2.11 -12.14 17.88
CA ILE A 120 2.75 -11.99 19.20
C ILE A 120 1.69 -11.69 20.27
N GLU A 121 0.75 -10.78 20.00
CA GLU A 121 -0.34 -10.48 20.94
C GLU A 121 -1.17 -11.72 21.26
N ARG A 122 -1.55 -12.50 20.24
CA ARG A 122 -2.26 -13.77 20.43
C ARG A 122 -1.44 -14.78 21.21
N TYR A 123 -0.14 -14.90 20.92
CA TYR A 123 0.75 -15.82 21.64
C TYR A 123 0.87 -15.44 23.11
N LYS A 124 1.10 -14.15 23.42
CA LYS A 124 1.16 -13.67 24.81
C LYS A 124 -0.14 -13.95 25.55
N ASN A 125 -1.28 -13.61 24.96
CA ASN A 125 -2.59 -13.85 25.57
C ASN A 125 -2.86 -15.35 25.81
N LEU A 126 -2.49 -16.22 24.87
CA LEU A 126 -2.60 -17.68 25.04
C LEU A 126 -1.65 -18.21 26.12
N SER A 127 -0.38 -17.78 26.12
CA SER A 127 0.61 -18.23 27.10
C SER A 127 0.23 -17.86 28.54
N ILE A 128 -0.32 -16.65 28.74
CA ILE A 128 -0.82 -16.18 30.04
C ILE A 128 -2.07 -16.97 30.44
N ASN A 129 -3.03 -17.17 29.54
CA ASN A 129 -4.23 -17.96 29.83
C ASN A 129 -3.92 -19.44 30.14
N ILE A 130 -2.92 -20.04 29.50
CA ILE A 130 -2.48 -21.41 29.80
C ILE A 130 -1.76 -21.46 31.16
N CYS A 131 -0.93 -20.48 31.50
CA CYS A 131 -0.26 -20.44 32.81
C CYS A 131 -1.22 -20.10 33.97
N CYS A 132 -2.30 -19.36 33.71
CA CYS A 132 -3.24 -18.91 34.73
C CYS A 132 -4.55 -19.73 34.77
N GLY A 133 -4.81 -20.56 33.75
CA GLY A 133 -6.00 -21.41 33.61
C GLY A 133 -5.82 -22.85 34.11
N GLN A 134 -4.73 -23.15 34.82
CA GLN A 134 -4.61 -24.33 35.68
C GLN A 134 -4.71 -23.91 37.14
N ASN A 135 -5.94 -23.67 37.61
CA ASN A 135 -6.37 -23.88 39.00
C ASN A 135 -7.91 -23.91 39.05
#